data_AF-A0A094DT47-F1
#
_entry.id   AF-A0A094DT47-F1
#
_cell.length_a   1.000
_cell.length_b   1.000
_cell.length_c   1.000
_cell.angle_alpha   90.00
_cell.angle_beta   90.00
_cell.angle_gamma   90.00
#
_symmetry.space_group_name_H-M   'P 1'
#
loop_
_entity.id
_entity.type
_entity.pdbx_description
1 polymer ?
#
loop_
_entity_poly.entity_id
_entity_poly.type
_entity_poly.pdbx_seq_one_letter_code
_entity_poly.pdbx_strand_id
1 'polypeptide(L)'
;MHSAVLLKAEVKALQAANEQKKRKERKRKRRIMQGGSLSVREGEDILQSAEVNAQVRTEVASKSSRQTEVALYGISGRSINAQAHDNPVLCGVTHRALNSTGNPILARPTRGSNQAPSRSVHPLLTIIDPAIQTLMIRSLIDIYRNEGKLPDCRMSFCKGLTQGGSNADIVLADSYLKNITEGVDWVTGYEAVVSDAEDEPLNWSVEGRGGLNSWKNLHYIPTDDFDPYGFGPFTRSISRTVEYAYDDFCIAEMAKGMDKIADAEKYLERSGYWKNMYNPEQTSHIDGNDTNFVGFLQPRYLNGTWGYQDPILCSPLYNFTSCYLSPGGHETYEGSSWLYTFFVPQDMASLILTLGGPETFIERLTYLHSYPDLLYLGDEQAFLPVFQYHYGGRPALSAVQAHTYIPSQFNNTFNGIPGNEDSGAMGSFSSLAMMGLWPISGQDVYLITPPFFKEVNITNGQTGKTSTVRNINFDAEYENVFIQSATLDGAPYHKNWISHSFYSQGGVLELTLGRNESAWGTGQHDLPPSSSTNGGTS
;
A
#
# COMPACT_ATOMS: atom_id res chain seq x y z
N MET A 1 -44.27 -33.27 -5.68
CA MET A 1 -44.46 -32.94 -4.25
C MET A 1 -43.29 -33.33 -3.34
N HIS A 2 -42.51 -34.38 -3.63
CA HIS A 2 -41.37 -34.80 -2.79
C HIS A 2 -40.17 -33.82 -2.75
N SER A 3 -39.84 -33.17 -3.87
CA SER A 3 -38.67 -32.27 -3.97
C SER A 3 -38.83 -30.95 -3.17
N ALA A 4 -40.05 -30.40 -3.07
CA ALA A 4 -40.31 -29.17 -2.32
C ALA A 4 -40.34 -29.37 -0.79
N VAL A 5 -40.57 -30.59 -0.31
CA VAL A 5 -40.57 -30.93 1.11
C VAL A 5 -39.13 -31.10 1.63
N LEU A 6 -38.26 -31.72 0.83
CA LEU A 6 -36.82 -31.83 1.11
C LEU A 6 -36.14 -30.46 1.18
N LEU A 7 -36.40 -29.58 0.19
CA LEU A 7 -35.87 -28.22 0.17
C LEU A 7 -36.32 -27.38 1.37
N LYS A 8 -37.59 -27.51 1.81
CA LYS A 8 -38.08 -26.83 3.01
C LYS A 8 -37.44 -27.37 4.29
N ALA A 9 -37.15 -28.67 4.36
CA ALA A 9 -36.48 -29.27 5.51
C ALA A 9 -35.01 -28.82 5.61
N GLU A 10 -34.30 -28.77 4.48
CA GLU A 10 -32.91 -28.29 4.42
C GLU A 10 -32.80 -26.80 4.77
N VAL A 11 -33.67 -25.95 4.23
CA VAL A 11 -33.70 -24.52 4.57
C VAL A 11 -33.96 -24.30 6.06
N LYS A 12 -34.87 -25.09 6.65
CA LYS A 12 -35.19 -24.98 8.08
C LYS A 12 -34.05 -25.48 8.97
N ALA A 13 -33.34 -26.52 8.55
CA ALA A 13 -32.14 -27.02 9.22
C ALA A 13 -30.99 -26.00 9.15
N LEU A 14 -30.79 -25.37 8.00
CA LEU A 14 -29.80 -24.30 7.80
C LEU A 14 -30.12 -23.07 8.65
N GLN A 15 -31.39 -22.65 8.71
CA GLN A 15 -31.83 -21.55 9.57
C GLN A 15 -31.56 -21.85 11.05
N ALA A 16 -31.90 -23.06 11.52
CA ALA A 16 -31.65 -23.48 12.89
C ALA A 16 -30.15 -23.54 13.23
N ALA A 17 -29.32 -24.06 12.31
CA ALA A 17 -27.87 -24.09 12.47
C ALA A 17 -27.27 -22.67 12.54
N ASN A 18 -27.76 -21.75 11.70
CA ASN A 18 -27.30 -20.37 11.67
C ASN A 18 -27.69 -19.61 12.95
N GLU A 19 -28.89 -19.88 13.48
CA GLU A 19 -29.36 -19.30 14.73
C GLU A 19 -28.57 -19.82 15.95
N GLN A 20 -28.17 -21.10 15.91
CA GLN A 20 -27.29 -21.70 16.91
C GLN A 20 -25.87 -21.11 16.85
N LYS A 21 -25.33 -20.84 15.65
CA LYS A 21 -24.06 -20.14 15.44
C LYS A 21 -24.10 -18.73 16.04
N LYS A 22 -25.11 -17.92 15.70
CA LYS A 22 -25.32 -16.58 16.26
C LYS A 22 -25.45 -16.60 17.79
N ARG A 23 -26.10 -17.61 18.35
CA ARG A 23 -26.28 -17.75 19.81
C ARG A 23 -24.96 -18.11 20.52
N LYS A 24 -24.12 -18.96 19.91
CA LYS A 24 -22.76 -19.26 20.39
C LYS A 24 -21.89 -18.01 20.36
N GLU A 25 -21.90 -17.24 19.27
CA GLU A 25 -21.18 -15.97 19.17
C GLU A 25 -21.62 -14.98 20.25
N ARG A 26 -22.93 -14.78 20.45
CA ARG A 26 -23.44 -13.87 21.49
C ARG A 26 -22.99 -14.28 22.90
N LYS A 27 -23.02 -15.58 23.22
CA LYS A 27 -22.52 -16.09 24.51
C LYS A 27 -21.01 -15.88 24.66
N ARG A 28 -20.24 -16.16 23.60
CA ARG A 28 -18.80 -15.94 23.56
C ARG A 28 -18.46 -14.46 23.78
N LYS A 29 -19.12 -13.56 23.05
CA LYS A 29 -18.99 -12.10 23.18
C LYS A 29 -19.25 -11.65 24.62
N ARG A 30 -20.35 -12.12 25.22
CA ARG A 30 -20.71 -11.77 26.60
C ARG A 30 -19.66 -12.22 27.62
N ARG A 31 -19.04 -13.38 27.42
CA ARG A 31 -17.98 -13.90 28.29
C ARG A 31 -16.68 -13.11 28.16
N ILE A 32 -16.30 -12.75 26.93
CA ILE A 32 -15.11 -11.90 26.68
C ILE A 32 -15.29 -10.52 27.31
N MET A 33 -16.48 -9.91 27.16
CA MET A 33 -16.78 -8.61 27.78
C MET A 33 -16.77 -8.63 29.32
N GLN A 34 -16.88 -9.81 29.94
CA GLN A 34 -16.80 -9.99 31.39
C GLN A 34 -15.38 -10.36 31.86
N GLY A 35 -14.36 -10.22 31.01
CA GLY A 35 -12.97 -10.51 31.33
C GLY A 35 -12.58 -12.00 31.19
N GLY A 36 -13.43 -12.83 30.59
CA GLY A 36 -13.12 -14.22 30.32
C GLY A 36 -12.21 -14.40 29.09
N SER A 37 -11.35 -15.41 29.10
CA SER A 37 -10.48 -15.76 27.97
C SER A 37 -11.19 -16.64 26.93
N LEU A 38 -10.61 -16.68 25.72
CA LEU A 38 -10.94 -17.67 24.71
C LEU A 38 -10.20 -18.98 25.01
N SER A 39 -10.88 -20.12 24.81
CA SER A 39 -10.16 -21.39 24.73
C SER A 39 -9.41 -21.50 23.39
N VAL A 40 -8.36 -22.33 23.36
CA VAL A 40 -7.56 -22.57 22.13
C VAL A 40 -8.45 -22.99 20.96
N ARG A 41 -9.38 -23.93 21.18
CA ARG A 41 -10.37 -24.35 20.17
C ARG A 41 -11.26 -23.22 19.67
N GLU A 42 -11.68 -22.31 20.56
CA GLU A 42 -12.50 -21.18 20.14
C GLU A 42 -11.68 -20.14 19.36
N GLY A 43 -10.37 -20.05 19.60
CA GLY A 43 -9.44 -19.29 18.77
C GLY A 43 -9.24 -19.94 17.39
N GLU A 44 -9.01 -21.25 17.36
CA GLU A 44 -8.90 -22.04 16.11
C GLU A 44 -10.17 -21.94 15.26
N ASP A 45 -11.36 -22.06 15.85
CA ASP A 45 -12.65 -21.90 15.15
C ASP A 45 -12.81 -20.49 14.54
N ILE A 46 -12.29 -19.44 15.19
CA ILE A 46 -12.31 -18.07 14.66
C ILE A 46 -11.36 -17.96 13.48
N LEU A 47 -10.13 -18.45 13.63
CA LEU A 47 -9.11 -18.41 12.60
C LEU A 47 -9.55 -19.19 11.36
N GLN A 48 -10.11 -20.39 11.54
CA GLN A 48 -10.62 -21.20 10.45
C GLN A 48 -11.86 -20.58 9.79
N SER A 49 -12.70 -19.86 10.55
CA SER A 49 -13.79 -19.08 9.95
C SER A 49 -13.29 -17.84 9.19
N ALA A 50 -12.17 -17.25 9.61
CA ALA A 50 -11.51 -16.16 8.91
C ALA A 50 -10.81 -16.66 7.64
N GLU A 51 -10.25 -17.87 7.64
CA GLU A 51 -9.70 -18.55 6.46
C GLU A 51 -10.78 -18.94 5.45
N VAL A 52 -11.97 -19.36 5.91
CA VAL A 52 -13.14 -19.59 5.04
C VAL A 52 -13.73 -18.27 4.49
N ASN A 53 -13.56 -17.16 5.22
CA ASN A 53 -13.97 -15.83 4.77
C ASN A 53 -12.89 -15.12 3.93
N ALA A 54 -11.62 -15.46 4.08
CA ALA A 54 -10.52 -15.00 3.25
C ALA A 54 -10.71 -15.64 1.88
N GLN A 55 -11.31 -14.89 0.97
CA GLN A 55 -11.86 -15.36 -0.29
C GLN A 55 -10.81 -15.75 -1.34
N VAL A 56 -9.58 -16.08 -0.92
CA VAL A 56 -8.46 -16.46 -1.78
C VAL A 56 -8.29 -17.98 -1.77
N ARG A 57 -8.37 -18.63 -2.93
CA ARG A 57 -8.09 -20.06 -3.10
C ARG A 57 -6.92 -20.27 -4.06
N THR A 58 -5.96 -21.11 -3.66
CA THR A 58 -4.83 -21.55 -4.48
C THR A 58 -4.91 -23.07 -4.70
N GLU A 59 -4.68 -23.55 -5.93
CA GLU A 59 -4.92 -24.96 -6.29
C GLU A 59 -3.76 -25.93 -5.96
N VAL A 60 -2.66 -25.44 -5.38
CA VAL A 60 -1.49 -26.29 -5.06
C VAL A 60 -1.22 -26.21 -3.57
N ALA A 61 -1.11 -27.35 -2.87
CA ALA A 61 -0.58 -27.39 -1.51
C ALA A 61 0.96 -27.42 -1.55
N SER A 62 1.60 -26.26 -1.64
CA SER A 62 3.07 -26.12 -1.68
C SER A 62 3.60 -25.33 -0.47
N LYS A 63 4.94 -25.25 -0.35
CA LYS A 63 5.59 -24.38 0.65
C LYS A 63 5.14 -22.92 0.49
N SER A 64 4.93 -22.48 -0.75
CA SER A 64 4.42 -21.15 -1.11
C SER A 64 2.99 -20.91 -0.59
N SER A 65 2.13 -21.94 -0.63
CA SER A 65 0.77 -21.84 -0.12
C SER A 65 0.74 -21.67 1.40
N ARG A 66 1.57 -22.42 2.12
CA ARG A 66 1.71 -22.25 3.59
C ARG A 66 2.29 -20.90 3.98
N GLN A 67 3.24 -20.36 3.20
CA GLN A 67 3.77 -19.00 3.41
C GLN A 67 2.66 -17.95 3.24
N THR A 68 1.84 -18.09 2.20
CA THR A 68 0.71 -17.19 1.92
C THR A 68 -0.36 -17.27 3.01
N GLU A 69 -0.73 -18.48 3.45
CA GLU A 69 -1.65 -18.66 4.58
C GLU A 69 -1.13 -17.97 5.84
N VAL A 70 0.14 -18.20 6.23
CA VAL A 70 0.75 -17.56 7.41
C VAL A 70 0.76 -16.04 7.28
N ALA A 71 1.05 -15.50 6.10
CA ALA A 71 1.04 -14.07 5.83
C ALA A 71 -0.38 -13.48 5.96
N LEU A 72 -1.39 -14.11 5.34
CA LEU A 72 -2.80 -13.72 5.45
C LEU A 72 -3.33 -13.86 6.90
N TYR A 73 -2.85 -14.83 7.66
CA TYR A 73 -3.14 -14.97 9.09
C TYR A 73 -2.57 -13.82 9.92
N GLY A 74 -1.35 -13.36 9.63
CA GLY A 74 -0.75 -12.19 10.28
C GLY A 74 -1.59 -10.92 10.09
N ILE A 75 -2.08 -10.72 8.85
CA ILE A 75 -2.90 -9.56 8.46
C ILE A 75 -4.29 -9.61 9.10
N SER A 76 -4.96 -10.78 9.03
CA SER A 76 -6.30 -10.97 9.59
C SER A 76 -6.31 -10.98 11.12
N GLY A 77 -5.32 -11.60 11.77
CA GLY A 77 -5.20 -11.66 13.24
C GLY A 77 -5.10 -10.28 13.90
N ARG A 78 -4.55 -9.28 13.20
CA ARG A 78 -4.53 -7.88 13.64
C ARG A 78 -5.86 -7.16 13.38
N SER A 79 -6.60 -7.53 12.34
CA SER A 79 -7.92 -6.98 11.98
C SER A 79 -9.08 -7.52 12.86
N ILE A 80 -8.99 -8.76 13.35
CA ILE A 80 -10.05 -9.45 14.10
C ILE A 80 -10.33 -8.85 15.49
N ASN A 81 -9.41 -8.07 16.06
CA ASN A 81 -9.60 -7.45 17.38
C ASN A 81 -10.43 -6.16 17.38
N ALA A 82 -11.04 -5.79 16.24
CA ALA A 82 -11.65 -4.48 16.04
C ALA A 82 -13.19 -4.45 16.12
N GLN A 83 -13.88 -5.58 16.31
CA GLN A 83 -15.35 -5.59 16.45
C GLN A 83 -15.82 -5.25 17.87
N ALA A 84 -15.98 -3.96 18.18
CA ALA A 84 -16.85 -3.52 19.27
C ALA A 84 -18.28 -3.33 18.71
N HIS A 85 -19.24 -4.16 19.14
CA HIS A 85 -20.64 -4.03 18.72
C HIS A 85 -21.62 -3.98 19.91
N ASP A 86 -22.53 -3.01 19.79
CA ASP A 86 -23.87 -2.82 20.35
C ASP A 86 -24.07 -2.73 21.88
N ASN A 87 -23.98 -1.47 22.35
CA ASN A 87 -24.66 -0.85 23.51
C ASN A 87 -24.13 -1.11 24.96
N PRO A 88 -24.32 -0.17 25.91
CA PRO A 88 -23.23 0.61 26.50
C PRO A 88 -23.14 0.48 28.03
N VAL A 89 -21.94 0.29 28.60
CA VAL A 89 -21.68 0.64 30.01
C VAL A 89 -20.25 1.17 30.15
N LEU A 90 -20.17 2.35 30.74
CA LEU A 90 -19.03 3.24 30.96
C LEU A 90 -17.89 2.66 31.79
N CYS A 91 -16.70 3.23 31.58
CA CYS A 91 -15.93 3.91 32.65
C CYS A 91 -15.06 5.01 31.97
N GLY A 92 -15.58 6.23 31.77
CA GLY A 92 -15.37 7.42 32.64
C GLY A 92 -14.12 8.19 32.17
N VAL A 93 -14.16 9.33 31.47
CA VAL A 93 -14.90 10.59 31.72
C VAL A 93 -15.22 11.31 30.39
N THR A 94 -16.52 11.50 30.12
CA THR A 94 -17.26 12.53 29.34
C THR A 94 -16.52 13.31 28.22
N HIS A 95 -16.86 13.19 26.93
CA HIS A 95 -18.18 13.27 26.27
C HIS A 95 -18.31 12.25 25.11
N ARG A 96 -19.56 11.87 24.80
CA ARG A 96 -20.12 11.11 23.64
C ARG A 96 -19.15 10.86 22.44
N ALA A 97 -19.22 9.75 21.69
CA ALA A 97 -20.44 9.32 21.00
C ALA A 97 -20.23 8.03 20.17
N LEU A 98 -21.27 7.19 20.08
CA LEU A 98 -21.70 6.65 18.78
C LEU A 98 -21.92 7.85 17.84
N ASN A 99 -21.60 7.76 16.55
CA ASN A 99 -22.01 8.82 15.64
C ASN A 99 -23.54 9.05 15.73
N SER A 100 -24.04 10.20 15.26
CA SER A 100 -25.48 10.55 15.26
C SER A 100 -26.39 9.56 14.52
N THR A 101 -25.83 8.54 13.86
CA THR A 101 -26.51 7.50 13.06
C THR A 101 -26.37 6.07 13.62
N GLY A 102 -25.72 5.87 14.78
CA GLY A 102 -25.67 4.56 15.47
C GLY A 102 -24.71 3.51 14.88
N ASN A 103 -23.68 3.93 14.15
CA ASN A 103 -22.71 3.02 13.54
C ASN A 103 -21.51 2.69 14.46
N PRO A 104 -20.94 1.47 14.40
CA PRO A 104 -19.77 1.08 15.19
C PRO A 104 -18.49 1.77 14.70
N ILE A 105 -17.73 2.33 15.65
CA ILE A 105 -16.38 2.87 15.43
C ILE A 105 -15.39 1.74 15.68
N LEU A 106 -14.43 1.48 14.77
CA LEU A 106 -13.32 0.57 15.07
C LEU A 106 -12.44 1.26 16.12
N ALA A 107 -12.55 0.84 17.38
CA ALA A 107 -11.69 1.31 18.47
C ALA A 107 -10.21 0.87 18.33
N ARG A 108 -9.88 0.13 17.27
CA ARG A 108 -8.54 -0.30 16.90
C ARG A 108 -8.36 -0.19 15.38
N PRO A 109 -8.07 1.01 14.85
CA PRO A 109 -7.32 1.09 13.61
C PRO A 109 -6.02 0.29 13.79
N THR A 110 -5.50 -0.25 12.71
CA THR A 110 -4.22 -0.95 12.60
C THR A 110 -3.18 -0.40 13.58
N ARG A 111 -2.51 -1.27 14.32
CA ARG A 111 -1.51 -0.88 15.33
C ARG A 111 -0.20 -0.52 14.64
N GLY A 112 -0.06 0.67 14.05
CA GLY A 112 1.18 1.05 13.34
C GLY A 112 1.10 2.42 12.65
N SER A 113 2.17 2.80 11.95
CA SER A 113 2.15 3.91 11.01
C SER A 113 1.25 3.60 9.81
N ASN A 114 0.82 4.59 9.06
CA ASN A 114 0.07 4.48 7.80
C ASN A 114 1.01 4.44 6.59
N GLN A 115 2.28 4.85 6.76
CA GLN A 115 3.30 4.72 5.72
C GLN A 115 3.47 3.28 5.24
N ALA A 116 3.63 2.31 6.14
CA ALA A 116 3.80 0.91 5.78
C ALA A 116 2.50 0.24 5.27
N PRO A 117 1.34 0.38 5.96
CA PRO A 117 0.08 -0.24 5.53
C PRO A 117 -0.55 0.39 4.29
N SER A 118 -0.33 1.68 4.01
CA SER A 118 -0.86 2.33 2.80
C SER A 118 -0.29 1.72 1.52
N ARG A 119 0.97 1.26 1.55
CA ARG A 119 1.67 0.72 0.38
C ARG A 119 1.15 -0.65 -0.07
N SER A 120 0.69 -1.50 0.85
CA SER A 120 0.31 -2.88 0.52
C SER A 120 -0.88 -3.44 1.30
N VAL A 121 -1.02 -3.15 2.59
CA VAL A 121 -2.09 -3.73 3.44
C VAL A 121 -3.47 -3.23 3.02
N HIS A 122 -3.67 -1.90 2.95
CA HIS A 122 -4.95 -1.32 2.56
C HIS A 122 -5.33 -1.71 1.11
N PRO A 123 -4.41 -1.62 0.12
CA PRO A 123 -4.69 -2.14 -1.22
C PRO A 123 -5.05 -3.63 -1.24
N LEU A 124 -4.40 -4.49 -0.45
CA LEU A 124 -4.79 -5.89 -0.35
C LEU A 124 -6.22 -6.04 0.20
N LEU A 125 -6.56 -5.30 1.26
CA LEU A 125 -7.91 -5.32 1.85
C LEU A 125 -8.98 -4.86 0.87
N THR A 126 -8.70 -3.91 -0.04
CA THR A 126 -9.67 -3.54 -1.10
C THR A 126 -10.06 -4.73 -1.97
N ILE A 127 -9.16 -5.72 -2.13
CA ILE A 127 -9.38 -6.92 -2.95
C ILE A 127 -10.06 -8.01 -2.12
N ILE A 128 -9.50 -8.35 -0.96
CA ILE A 128 -9.86 -9.59 -0.23
C ILE A 128 -10.89 -9.37 0.90
N ASP A 129 -11.01 -8.13 1.41
CA ASP A 129 -11.96 -7.80 2.47
C ASP A 129 -12.39 -6.31 2.40
N PRO A 130 -13.12 -5.92 1.34
CA PRO A 130 -13.54 -4.54 1.15
C PRO A 130 -14.49 -4.04 2.25
N ALA A 131 -15.17 -4.95 2.96
CA ALA A 131 -16.02 -4.61 4.09
C ALA A 131 -15.20 -4.10 5.28
N ILE A 132 -14.09 -4.77 5.62
CA ILE A 132 -13.17 -4.28 6.66
C ILE A 132 -12.50 -2.99 6.22
N GLN A 133 -12.07 -2.87 4.95
CA GLN A 133 -11.52 -1.63 4.43
C GLN A 133 -12.50 -0.46 4.58
N THR A 134 -13.78 -0.67 4.25
CA THR A 134 -14.85 0.32 4.44
C THR A 134 -14.93 0.82 5.89
N LEU A 135 -14.87 -0.09 6.87
CA LEU A 135 -14.92 0.28 8.28
C LEU A 135 -13.67 1.05 8.72
N MET A 136 -12.50 0.72 8.19
CA MET A 136 -11.26 1.46 8.44
C MET A 136 -11.32 2.89 7.90
N ILE A 137 -11.81 3.07 6.66
CA ILE A 137 -11.99 4.41 6.07
C ILE A 137 -12.95 5.26 6.90
N ARG A 138 -14.10 4.70 7.29
CA ARG A 138 -15.06 5.40 8.16
C ARG A 138 -14.44 5.81 9.49
N SER A 139 -13.56 4.95 10.04
CA SER A 139 -12.86 5.23 11.29
C SER A 139 -11.81 6.34 11.13
N LEU A 140 -11.08 6.41 10.01
CA LEU A 140 -10.16 7.52 9.71
C LEU A 140 -10.92 8.86 9.60
N ILE A 141 -12.05 8.86 8.90
CA ILE A 141 -12.91 10.04 8.77
C ILE A 141 -13.48 10.46 10.14
N ASP A 142 -13.88 9.50 10.98
CA ASP A 142 -14.34 9.80 12.35
C ASP A 142 -13.21 10.32 13.24
N ILE A 143 -11.97 9.87 13.07
CA ILE A 143 -10.81 10.44 13.77
C ILE A 143 -10.66 11.91 13.37
N TYR A 144 -10.66 12.21 12.08
CA TYR A 144 -10.59 13.59 11.59
C TYR A 144 -11.69 14.47 12.19
N ARG A 145 -12.95 14.00 12.24
CA ARG A 145 -14.07 14.76 12.83
C ARG A 145 -13.88 15.12 14.31
N ASN A 146 -13.15 14.30 15.06
CA ASN A 146 -12.98 14.49 16.51
C ASN A 146 -11.63 15.12 16.89
N GLU A 147 -10.60 14.93 16.07
CA GLU A 147 -9.22 15.35 16.35
C GLU A 147 -8.75 16.49 15.43
N GLY A 148 -9.43 16.73 14.31
CA GLY A 148 -9.13 17.78 13.33
C GLY A 148 -8.10 17.43 12.26
N LYS A 149 -7.38 16.30 12.40
CA LYS A 149 -6.37 15.81 11.45
C LYS A 149 -6.49 14.31 11.24
N LEU A 150 -6.04 13.83 10.07
CA LEU A 150 -5.83 12.40 9.88
C LEU A 150 -4.56 11.97 10.64
N PRO A 151 -4.54 10.75 11.18
CA PRO A 151 -3.33 10.22 11.78
C PRO A 151 -2.36 9.76 10.69
N ASP A 152 -1.06 10.00 10.83
CA ASP A 152 -0.07 9.22 10.09
C ASP A 152 0.27 7.93 10.85
N CYS A 153 0.39 7.98 12.18
CA CYS A 153 0.53 6.78 13.00
C CYS A 153 -0.46 6.82 14.16
N ARG A 154 -1.13 5.69 14.44
CA ARG A 154 -2.06 5.61 15.58
C ARG A 154 -2.05 4.23 16.20
N MET A 155 -2.04 4.20 17.54
CA MET A 155 -2.20 2.97 18.29
C MET A 155 -3.28 3.15 19.35
N SER A 156 -4.40 2.45 19.19
CA SER A 156 -5.58 2.63 20.04
C SER A 156 -6.06 4.10 20.03
N PHE A 157 -5.99 4.80 21.17
CA PHE A 157 -6.37 6.20 21.30
C PHE A 157 -5.17 7.17 21.26
N CYS A 158 -3.95 6.67 21.06
CA CYS A 158 -2.74 7.50 21.08
C CYS A 158 -2.27 7.82 19.66
N LYS A 159 -1.95 9.11 19.43
CA LYS A 159 -1.22 9.54 18.23
C LYS A 159 0.21 8.97 18.29
N GLY A 160 0.66 8.37 17.20
CA GLY A 160 2.04 7.96 17.00
C GLY A 160 2.82 9.03 16.25
N LEU A 161 4.11 8.80 16.02
CA LEU A 161 4.94 9.77 15.30
C LEU A 161 4.70 9.71 13.79
N THR A 162 4.74 10.87 13.13
CA THR A 162 4.75 10.98 11.67
C THR A 162 6.07 10.47 11.11
N GLN A 163 5.98 9.70 10.05
CA GLN A 163 7.11 9.13 9.33
C GLN A 163 7.48 10.05 8.16
N GLY A 164 7.23 9.68 6.90
CA GLY A 164 7.60 10.48 5.72
C GLY A 164 6.54 11.49 5.27
N GLY A 165 5.26 11.14 5.32
CA GLY A 165 4.16 11.87 4.69
C GLY A 165 2.91 11.98 5.57
N SER A 166 1.77 12.33 4.98
CA SER A 166 0.44 12.17 5.58
C SER A 166 -0.30 11.01 4.91
N ASN A 167 0.25 9.80 5.05
CA ASN A 167 -0.11 8.64 4.21
C ASN A 167 -1.54 8.11 4.42
N ALA A 168 -2.30 8.64 5.38
CA ALA A 168 -3.75 8.44 5.43
C ALA A 168 -4.45 9.00 4.19
N ASP A 169 -3.89 10.05 3.57
CA ASP A 169 -4.35 10.63 2.30
C ASP A 169 -4.39 9.57 1.21
N ILE A 170 -3.31 8.80 1.08
CA ILE A 170 -3.18 7.68 0.13
C ILE A 170 -4.26 6.62 0.40
N VAL A 171 -4.49 6.27 1.67
CA VAL A 171 -5.47 5.25 2.06
C VAL A 171 -6.90 5.66 1.70
N LEU A 172 -7.25 6.94 1.94
CA LEU A 172 -8.54 7.51 1.55
C LEU A 172 -8.69 7.57 0.03
N ALA A 173 -7.69 8.09 -0.68
CA ALA A 173 -7.71 8.22 -2.13
C ALA A 173 -7.82 6.86 -2.82
N ASP A 174 -7.01 5.88 -2.40
CA ASP A 174 -7.05 4.51 -2.94
C ASP A 174 -8.46 3.90 -2.83
N SER A 175 -9.06 4.02 -1.65
CA SER A 175 -10.39 3.47 -1.38
C SER A 175 -11.49 4.22 -2.14
N TYR A 176 -11.33 5.54 -2.33
CA TYR A 176 -12.24 6.36 -3.13
C TYR A 176 -12.23 5.93 -4.60
N LEU A 177 -11.04 5.84 -5.20
CA LEU A 177 -10.86 5.47 -6.61
C LEU A 177 -11.32 4.04 -6.89
N LYS A 178 -11.21 3.14 -5.90
CA LYS A 178 -11.68 1.76 -5.96
C LYS A 178 -13.15 1.58 -5.59
N ASN A 179 -13.89 2.68 -5.48
CA ASN A 179 -15.35 2.72 -5.28
C ASN A 179 -15.83 2.05 -3.98
N ILE A 180 -15.06 2.18 -2.89
CA ILE A 180 -15.47 1.76 -1.56
C ILE A 180 -16.43 2.81 -0.98
N THR A 181 -17.75 2.57 -1.05
CA THR A 181 -18.74 3.63 -0.81
C THR A 181 -19.72 3.38 0.34
N GLU A 182 -19.75 2.17 0.90
CA GLU A 182 -20.80 1.78 1.85
C GLU A 182 -20.74 2.57 3.18
N GLY A 183 -21.62 3.59 3.29
CA GLY A 183 -21.71 4.44 4.47
C GLY A 183 -20.47 5.31 4.71
N VAL A 184 -19.67 5.54 3.67
CA VAL A 184 -18.51 6.43 3.70
C VAL A 184 -18.94 7.85 3.36
N ASP A 185 -18.58 8.81 4.21
CA ASP A 185 -18.81 10.23 3.95
C ASP A 185 -17.59 10.82 3.22
N TRP A 186 -17.60 10.70 1.90
CA TRP A 186 -16.51 11.17 1.06
C TRP A 186 -16.37 12.69 1.02
N VAL A 187 -17.40 13.45 1.42
CA VAL A 187 -17.29 14.91 1.55
C VAL A 187 -16.37 15.25 2.73
N THR A 188 -16.61 14.65 3.91
CA THR A 188 -15.69 14.81 5.05
C THR A 188 -14.34 14.14 4.78
N GLY A 189 -14.31 13.01 4.07
CA GLY A 189 -13.04 12.37 3.68
C GLY A 189 -12.16 13.29 2.83
N TYR A 190 -12.75 14.00 1.86
CA TYR A 190 -12.03 14.99 1.07
C TYR A 190 -11.61 16.22 1.89
N GLU A 191 -12.47 16.70 2.78
CA GLU A 191 -12.13 17.77 3.72
C GLU A 191 -10.91 17.41 4.58
N ALA A 192 -10.81 16.15 5.01
CA ALA A 192 -9.72 15.64 5.82
C ALA A 192 -8.37 15.67 5.10
N VAL A 193 -8.30 15.16 3.87
CA VAL A 193 -7.04 15.17 3.10
C VAL A 193 -6.62 16.58 2.70
N VAL A 194 -7.58 17.47 2.41
CA VAL A 194 -7.30 18.90 2.17
C VAL A 194 -6.78 19.58 3.44
N SER A 195 -7.30 19.21 4.63
CA SER A 195 -6.81 19.72 5.91
C SER A 195 -5.33 19.41 6.11
N ASP A 196 -4.87 18.20 5.77
CA ASP A 196 -3.47 17.80 5.91
C ASP A 196 -2.55 18.55 4.93
N ALA A 197 -3.03 18.85 3.72
CA ALA A 197 -2.27 19.58 2.70
C ALA A 197 -2.28 21.11 2.87
N GLU A 198 -3.29 21.67 3.55
CA GLU A 198 -3.51 23.12 3.61
C GLU A 198 -3.32 23.74 4.99
N ASP A 199 -3.54 22.98 6.07
CA ASP A 199 -3.53 23.50 7.43
C ASP A 199 -2.48 22.74 8.27
N GLU A 200 -1.49 23.46 8.77
CA GLU A 200 -0.37 22.88 9.50
C GLU A 200 -0.73 22.73 10.98
N PRO A 201 -0.68 21.51 11.56
CA PRO A 201 -0.89 21.36 12.98
C PRO A 201 0.31 21.88 13.78
N LEU A 202 0.04 22.45 14.96
CA LEU A 202 1.09 22.98 15.85
C LEU A 202 2.18 21.94 16.16
N ASN A 203 1.80 20.68 16.33
CA ASN A 203 2.74 19.56 16.48
C ASN A 203 2.55 18.58 15.33
N TRP A 204 3.21 18.84 14.21
CA TRP A 204 3.19 17.96 13.04
C TRP A 204 4.04 16.70 13.21
N SER A 205 4.70 16.50 14.36
CA SER A 205 5.41 15.25 14.65
C SER A 205 4.48 14.06 14.85
N VAL A 206 3.16 14.26 14.95
CA VAL A 206 2.20 13.19 15.28
C VAL A 206 0.94 13.17 14.41
N GLU A 207 0.76 14.15 13.52
CA GLU A 207 -0.38 14.27 12.61
C GLU A 207 -0.12 15.31 11.51
N GLY A 208 -0.88 15.23 10.42
CA GLY A 208 -0.80 16.18 9.30
C GLY A 208 0.60 16.35 8.71
N ARG A 209 0.79 17.45 7.98
CA ARG A 209 2.07 17.83 7.35
C ARG A 209 2.69 19.02 8.08
N GLY A 210 4.02 18.96 8.23
CA GLY A 210 4.79 20.10 8.71
C GLY A 210 5.42 20.89 7.57
N GLY A 211 5.94 22.08 7.86
CA GLY A 211 6.68 22.92 6.91
C GLY A 211 5.82 23.33 5.71
N LEU A 212 4.49 23.49 5.89
CA LEU A 212 3.58 23.77 4.79
C LEU A 212 3.83 25.16 4.20
N ASN A 213 4.33 26.11 5.00
CA ASN A 213 4.76 27.41 4.47
C ASN A 213 5.89 27.25 3.43
N SER A 214 6.90 26.43 3.72
CA SER A 214 7.99 26.16 2.78
C SER A 214 7.52 25.31 1.60
N TRP A 215 6.71 24.28 1.84
CA TRP A 215 6.08 23.47 0.79
C TRP A 215 5.35 24.33 -0.26
N LYS A 216 4.52 25.27 0.19
CA LYS A 216 3.69 26.10 -0.70
C LYS A 216 4.44 27.22 -1.40
N ASN A 217 5.52 27.76 -0.80
CA ASN A 217 6.23 28.92 -1.34
C ASN A 217 7.55 28.55 -2.06
N LEU A 218 8.22 27.49 -1.62
CA LEU A 218 9.51 27.04 -2.17
C LEU A 218 9.35 25.79 -3.03
N HIS A 219 8.23 25.08 -2.90
CA HIS A 219 7.92 23.86 -3.65
C HIS A 219 8.84 22.68 -3.30
N TYR A 220 9.33 22.65 -2.07
CA TYR A 220 10.06 21.54 -1.44
C TYR A 220 10.16 21.80 0.08
N ILE A 221 10.58 20.80 0.85
CA ILE A 221 10.93 20.95 2.26
C ILE A 221 12.44 21.20 2.36
N PRO A 222 12.91 22.36 2.86
CA PRO A 222 14.34 22.62 3.05
C PRO A 222 14.95 21.80 4.20
N THR A 223 16.26 21.59 4.16
CA THR A 223 17.01 20.94 5.27
C THR A 223 17.23 21.87 6.46
N ASP A 224 17.48 23.15 6.21
CA ASP A 224 17.65 24.20 7.23
C ASP A 224 16.34 24.97 7.46
N ASP A 225 15.20 24.29 7.30
CA ASP A 225 13.88 24.92 7.31
C ASP A 225 13.60 25.69 8.61
N PHE A 226 12.85 26.78 8.46
CA PHE A 226 12.39 27.60 9.56
C PHE A 226 10.87 27.71 9.50
N ASP A 227 10.22 27.00 10.40
CA ASP A 227 8.77 26.94 10.52
C ASP A 227 8.31 27.69 11.80
N PRO A 228 7.69 28.87 11.67
CA PRO A 228 7.16 29.62 12.81
C PRO A 228 5.74 29.19 13.22
N TYR A 229 5.09 28.29 12.48
CA TYR A 229 3.69 27.92 12.65
C TYR A 229 3.50 26.58 13.38
N GLY A 230 4.44 25.64 13.19
CA GLY A 230 4.44 24.33 13.83
C GLY A 230 5.79 23.96 14.44
N PHE A 231 5.85 22.76 15.02
CA PHE A 231 7.10 22.15 15.45
C PHE A 231 7.11 20.64 15.19
N GLY A 232 8.31 20.17 14.84
CA GLY A 232 8.63 18.76 14.71
C GLY A 232 10.08 18.54 14.29
N PRO A 233 10.48 17.28 14.03
CA PRO A 233 11.86 16.96 13.66
C PRO A 233 12.17 17.50 12.25
N PHE A 234 12.98 18.55 12.17
CA PHE A 234 13.52 19.15 10.93
C PHE A 234 14.58 18.24 10.28
N THR A 235 14.17 17.01 10.00
CA THR A 235 14.94 15.98 9.29
C THR A 235 14.05 15.44 8.17
N ARG A 236 14.56 14.48 7.39
CA ARG A 236 13.77 13.76 6.37
C ARG A 236 13.27 14.66 5.23
N SER A 237 13.91 15.80 4.98
CA SER A 237 13.45 16.80 4.00
C SER A 237 13.26 16.23 2.58
N ILE A 238 14.14 15.33 2.12
CA ILE A 238 14.04 14.64 0.83
C ILE A 238 12.81 13.72 0.84
N SER A 239 12.72 12.82 1.82
CA SER A 239 11.60 11.88 1.92
C SER A 239 10.25 12.59 2.07
N ARG A 240 10.18 13.65 2.88
CA ARG A 240 8.96 14.46 3.06
C ARG A 240 8.57 15.15 1.76
N THR A 241 9.53 15.69 1.00
CA THR A 241 9.26 16.33 -0.29
C THR A 241 8.63 15.36 -1.29
N VAL A 242 9.14 14.13 -1.40
CA VAL A 242 8.60 13.16 -2.37
C VAL A 242 7.30 12.49 -1.89
N GLU A 243 7.14 12.26 -0.59
CA GLU A 243 5.90 11.74 -0.01
C GLU A 243 4.79 12.79 -0.11
N TYR A 244 5.04 14.06 0.23
CA TYR A 244 4.04 15.14 0.08
C TYR A 244 3.65 15.35 -1.39
N ALA A 245 4.58 15.19 -2.33
CA ALA A 245 4.28 15.22 -3.76
C ALA A 245 3.31 14.08 -4.15
N TYR A 246 3.49 12.89 -3.60
CA TYR A 246 2.57 11.77 -3.86
C TYR A 246 1.23 11.92 -3.14
N ASP A 247 1.23 12.42 -1.90
CA ASP A 247 0.01 12.73 -1.15
C ASP A 247 -0.81 13.79 -1.90
N ASP A 248 -0.19 14.85 -2.44
CA ASP A 248 -0.87 15.84 -3.28
C ASP A 248 -1.45 15.22 -4.56
N PHE A 249 -0.74 14.30 -5.23
CA PHE A 249 -1.31 13.56 -6.36
C PHE A 249 -2.58 12.77 -5.95
N CYS A 250 -2.57 12.13 -4.78
CA CYS A 250 -3.74 11.40 -4.27
C CYS A 250 -4.94 12.33 -4.04
N ILE A 251 -4.70 13.54 -3.52
CA ILE A 251 -5.75 14.57 -3.37
C ILE A 251 -6.24 15.04 -4.75
N ALA A 252 -5.36 15.19 -5.74
CA ALA A 252 -5.72 15.57 -7.09
C ALA A 252 -6.68 14.55 -7.74
N GLU A 253 -6.41 13.25 -7.58
CA GLU A 253 -7.27 12.18 -8.11
C GLU A 253 -8.64 12.16 -7.42
N MET A 254 -8.70 12.36 -6.10
CA MET A 254 -9.98 12.53 -5.40
C MET A 254 -10.74 13.78 -5.89
N ALA A 255 -10.05 14.92 -5.99
CA ALA A 255 -10.64 16.19 -6.44
C ALA A 255 -11.23 16.05 -7.85
N LYS A 256 -10.52 15.38 -8.76
CA LYS A 256 -10.97 15.08 -10.11
C LYS A 256 -12.24 14.24 -10.10
N GLY A 257 -12.28 13.16 -9.30
CA GLY A 257 -13.47 12.33 -9.18
C GLY A 257 -14.66 13.01 -8.47
N MET A 258 -14.44 14.15 -7.82
CA MET A 258 -15.47 14.96 -7.16
C MET A 258 -15.82 16.25 -7.92
N ASP A 259 -15.38 16.39 -9.17
CA ASP A 259 -15.58 17.57 -10.02
C ASP A 259 -15.01 18.89 -9.44
N LYS A 260 -13.98 18.80 -8.59
CA LYS A 260 -13.28 19.95 -7.99
C LYS A 260 -12.07 20.35 -8.83
N ILE A 261 -12.33 20.83 -10.04
CA ILE A 261 -11.31 21.05 -11.08
C ILE A 261 -10.13 21.90 -10.61
N ALA A 262 -10.38 23.03 -9.95
CA ALA A 262 -9.30 23.92 -9.48
C ALA A 262 -8.38 23.25 -8.44
N ASP A 263 -8.95 22.41 -7.56
CA ASP A 263 -8.15 21.64 -6.61
C ASP A 263 -7.38 20.54 -7.33
N ALA A 264 -8.01 19.84 -8.28
CA ALA A 264 -7.33 18.82 -9.08
C ALA A 264 -6.11 19.38 -9.81
N GLU A 265 -6.23 20.54 -10.46
CA GLU A 265 -5.11 21.22 -11.13
C GLU A 265 -4.02 21.64 -10.15
N LYS A 266 -4.40 22.27 -9.02
CA LYS A 266 -3.47 22.73 -7.98
C LYS A 266 -2.65 21.59 -7.39
N TYR A 267 -3.30 20.51 -6.98
CA TYR A 267 -2.59 19.39 -6.35
C TYR A 267 -1.84 18.54 -7.36
N LEU A 268 -2.30 18.45 -8.61
CA LEU A 268 -1.53 17.82 -9.68
C LEU A 268 -0.24 18.59 -9.97
N GLU A 269 -0.27 19.92 -9.99
CA GLU A 269 0.92 20.75 -10.11
C GLU A 269 1.91 20.50 -8.96
N ARG A 270 1.42 20.54 -7.70
CA ARG A 270 2.25 20.27 -6.52
C ARG A 270 2.85 18.86 -6.52
N SER A 271 2.17 17.89 -7.12
CA SER A 271 2.72 16.54 -7.24
C SER A 271 4.00 16.45 -8.08
N GLY A 272 4.32 17.48 -8.86
CA GLY A 272 5.57 17.62 -9.61
C GLY A 272 6.73 18.19 -8.80
N TYR A 273 6.50 18.62 -7.55
CA TYR A 273 7.49 19.32 -6.72
C TYR A 273 8.68 18.45 -6.30
N TRP A 274 8.59 17.13 -6.40
CA TRP A 274 9.72 16.22 -6.20
C TRP A 274 10.96 16.61 -7.04
N LYS A 275 10.75 17.19 -8.23
CA LYS A 275 11.82 17.65 -9.14
C LYS A 275 12.70 18.73 -8.51
N ASN A 276 12.16 19.50 -7.55
CA ASN A 276 12.90 20.58 -6.89
C ASN A 276 13.97 20.09 -5.91
N MET A 277 13.95 18.79 -5.56
CA MET A 277 14.98 18.12 -4.77
C MET A 277 15.93 17.27 -5.62
N TYR A 278 15.70 17.15 -6.93
CA TYR A 278 16.55 16.38 -7.81
C TYR A 278 17.74 17.22 -8.30
N ASN A 279 18.95 16.88 -7.85
CA ASN A 279 20.18 17.48 -8.34
C ASN A 279 20.74 16.63 -9.50
N PRO A 280 20.65 17.09 -10.76
CA PRO A 280 21.08 16.32 -11.94
C PRO A 280 22.59 16.10 -12.02
N GLU A 281 23.40 16.80 -11.23
CA GLU A 281 24.86 16.71 -11.24
C GLU A 281 25.41 15.79 -10.15
N GLN A 282 24.57 15.34 -9.21
CA GLN A 282 25.03 14.51 -8.10
C GLN A 282 25.50 13.15 -8.61
N THR A 283 26.74 12.77 -8.33
CA THR A 283 27.26 11.41 -8.58
C THR A 283 27.15 10.54 -7.33
N SER A 284 27.30 9.23 -7.49
CA SER A 284 27.43 8.30 -6.36
C SER A 284 28.68 7.47 -6.50
N HIS A 285 29.36 7.25 -5.37
CA HIS A 285 30.53 6.37 -5.28
C HIS A 285 30.29 5.27 -4.26
N ILE A 286 30.75 4.05 -4.54
CA ILE A 286 30.76 2.93 -3.59
C ILE A 286 32.18 2.38 -3.54
N ASP A 287 32.74 2.25 -2.33
CA ASP A 287 34.12 1.83 -2.09
C ASP A 287 35.17 2.64 -2.89
N GLY A 288 34.89 3.93 -3.10
CA GLY A 288 35.75 4.85 -3.85
C GLY A 288 35.61 4.76 -5.39
N ASN A 289 34.80 3.84 -5.91
CA ASN A 289 34.53 3.72 -7.34
C ASN A 289 33.23 4.46 -7.72
N ASP A 290 33.26 5.15 -8.85
CA ASP A 290 32.06 5.75 -9.44
C ASP A 290 31.07 4.67 -9.89
N THR A 291 29.81 4.83 -9.52
CA THR A 291 28.71 3.96 -9.96
C THR A 291 28.33 4.18 -11.43
N ASN A 292 28.82 5.28 -12.03
CA ASN A 292 28.48 5.80 -13.37
C ASN A 292 27.02 6.29 -13.50
N PHE A 293 26.30 6.40 -12.39
CA PHE A 293 24.98 7.01 -12.35
C PHE A 293 25.08 8.42 -11.78
N VAL A 294 24.43 9.35 -12.46
CA VAL A 294 24.34 10.77 -12.08
C VAL A 294 22.88 11.15 -11.86
N GLY A 295 22.67 12.17 -11.05
CA GLY A 295 21.36 12.69 -10.73
C GLY A 295 20.71 11.94 -9.57
N PHE A 296 20.67 12.57 -8.39
CA PHE A 296 20.04 12.01 -7.20
C PHE A 296 19.23 13.10 -6.50
N LEU A 297 18.26 12.67 -5.69
CA LEU A 297 17.68 13.57 -4.72
C LEU A 297 18.78 14.07 -3.76
N GLN A 298 18.81 15.36 -3.49
CA GLN A 298 19.79 15.97 -2.60
C GLN A 298 19.13 17.00 -1.71
N PRO A 299 19.67 17.21 -0.49
CA PRO A 299 19.19 18.25 0.40
C PRO A 299 19.21 19.62 -0.29
N ARG A 300 18.24 20.48 0.01
CA ARG A 300 18.24 21.86 -0.49
C ARG A 300 17.98 22.83 0.65
N TYR A 301 18.74 23.91 0.67
CA TYR A 301 18.61 24.93 1.71
C TYR A 301 17.54 25.96 1.36
N LEU A 302 17.05 26.70 2.36
CA LEU A 302 16.08 27.79 2.24
C LEU A 302 16.46 28.82 1.17
N ASN A 303 17.77 29.07 1.00
CA ASN A 303 18.30 30.01 0.01
C ASN A 303 18.33 29.44 -1.43
N GLY A 304 17.88 28.20 -1.63
CA GLY A 304 17.82 27.51 -2.92
C GLY A 304 19.10 26.77 -3.34
N THR A 305 20.19 26.88 -2.59
CA THR A 305 21.45 26.15 -2.84
C THR A 305 21.36 24.70 -2.37
N TRP A 306 22.17 23.82 -2.98
CA TRP A 306 22.23 22.40 -2.63
C TRP A 306 23.01 22.17 -1.32
N GLY A 307 22.44 21.34 -0.45
CA GLY A 307 23.19 20.61 0.56
C GLY A 307 23.70 19.29 -0.02
N TYR A 308 24.34 18.49 0.84
CA TYR A 308 24.92 17.22 0.43
C TYR A 308 24.55 16.12 1.42
N GLN A 309 24.00 15.04 0.88
CA GLN A 309 23.90 13.75 1.55
C GLN A 309 24.48 12.71 0.60
N ASP A 310 25.43 11.91 1.09
CA ASP A 310 25.97 10.81 0.30
C ASP A 310 24.82 9.90 -0.19
N PRO A 311 24.70 9.63 -1.52
CA PRO A 311 23.58 8.88 -2.04
C PRO A 311 23.38 7.50 -1.40
N ILE A 312 24.44 6.86 -0.92
CA ILE A 312 24.36 5.54 -0.25
C ILE A 312 24.17 5.62 1.26
N LEU A 313 24.22 6.81 1.88
CA LEU A 313 23.93 6.97 3.30
C LEU A 313 22.55 6.40 3.61
N CYS A 314 22.44 5.68 4.73
CA CYS A 314 21.24 4.98 5.16
C CYS A 314 20.85 3.75 4.31
N SER A 315 21.76 3.26 3.47
CA SER A 315 21.72 1.86 3.02
C SER A 315 22.48 0.96 4.01
N PRO A 316 22.29 -0.37 3.96
CA PRO A 316 23.13 -1.30 4.72
C PRO A 316 24.64 -1.12 4.48
N LEU A 317 25.06 -0.60 3.32
CA LEU A 317 26.46 -0.27 3.03
C LEU A 317 27.02 0.89 3.87
N TYR A 318 26.21 1.88 4.21
CA TYR A 318 26.70 3.08 4.88
C TYR A 318 25.73 3.67 5.90
N ASN A 319 26.02 3.36 7.17
CA ASN A 319 25.38 3.98 8.34
C ASN A 319 23.84 3.90 8.29
N PHE A 320 23.35 2.68 8.07
CA PHE A 320 21.94 2.31 7.88
C PHE A 320 20.94 3.03 8.81
N THR A 321 21.25 3.13 10.11
CA THR A 321 20.33 3.67 11.12
C THR A 321 20.35 5.19 11.24
N SER A 322 21.19 5.90 10.47
CA SER A 322 21.31 7.36 10.58
C SER A 322 20.11 8.14 10.04
N CYS A 323 19.21 7.48 9.32
CA CYS A 323 17.97 8.07 8.83
C CYS A 323 16.74 7.66 9.66
N TYR A 324 16.96 7.14 10.87
CA TYR A 324 15.87 6.84 11.80
C TYR A 324 15.28 8.13 12.36
N LEU A 325 14.03 8.03 12.83
CA LEU A 325 13.31 9.17 13.38
C LEU A 325 13.95 9.68 14.67
N SER A 326 14.81 10.69 14.54
CA SER A 326 15.49 11.34 15.64
C SER A 326 15.83 12.80 15.29
N PRO A 327 16.12 13.66 16.28
CA PRO A 327 16.57 15.03 16.02
C PRO A 327 17.88 15.14 15.23
N GLY A 328 18.69 14.08 15.21
CA GLY A 328 19.94 13.99 14.44
C GLY A 328 19.82 13.10 13.21
N GLY A 329 18.60 12.74 12.80
CA GLY A 329 18.35 11.98 11.58
C GLY A 329 18.73 12.79 10.35
N HIS A 330 19.07 12.11 9.26
CA HIS A 330 19.42 12.74 7.99
C HIS A 330 18.19 13.05 7.11
N GLU A 331 18.41 13.39 5.84
CA GLU A 331 17.40 14.01 4.97
C GLU A 331 16.48 13.01 4.27
N THR A 332 16.79 11.72 4.33
CA THR A 332 15.88 10.62 3.97
C THR A 332 15.37 9.91 5.23
N TYR A 333 14.34 9.07 5.10
CA TYR A 333 13.76 8.32 6.21
C TYR A 333 13.88 6.80 5.99
N GLU A 334 14.69 6.14 6.82
CA GLU A 334 14.97 4.68 6.82
C GLU A 334 15.44 4.07 5.48
N GLY A 335 15.77 4.91 4.50
CA GLY A 335 16.32 4.50 3.22
C GLY A 335 17.29 5.52 2.68
N SER A 336 18.10 5.10 1.72
CA SER A 336 19.09 5.95 1.07
C SER A 336 18.49 6.84 -0.02
N SER A 337 19.23 7.85 -0.48
CA SER A 337 18.80 8.63 -1.64
C SER A 337 18.78 7.79 -2.91
N TRP A 338 19.62 6.75 -3.00
CA TRP A 338 19.52 5.74 -4.05
C TRP A 338 18.11 5.17 -4.16
N LEU A 339 17.52 4.80 -3.02
CA LEU A 339 16.16 4.28 -2.96
C LEU A 339 15.11 5.36 -3.24
N TYR A 340 15.16 6.50 -2.54
CA TYR A 340 14.14 7.54 -2.66
C TYR A 340 14.11 8.23 -4.04
N THR A 341 15.19 8.19 -4.83
CA THR A 341 15.19 8.69 -6.21
C THR A 341 14.17 7.96 -7.09
N PHE A 342 13.80 6.73 -6.73
CA PHE A 342 12.78 5.95 -7.44
C PHE A 342 11.34 6.23 -6.96
N PHE A 343 11.13 7.08 -5.94
CA PHE A 343 9.81 7.29 -5.35
C PHE A 343 9.04 8.42 -6.05
N VAL A 344 8.56 8.14 -7.27
CA VAL A 344 7.65 9.03 -8.03
C VAL A 344 6.48 8.22 -8.62
N PRO A 345 5.71 7.47 -7.80
CA PRO A 345 4.63 6.61 -8.28
C PRO A 345 3.54 7.36 -9.08
N GLN A 346 3.36 8.65 -8.84
CA GLN A 346 2.43 9.51 -9.59
C GLN A 346 2.87 9.80 -11.03
N ASP A 347 4.17 9.71 -11.34
CA ASP A 347 4.69 10.16 -12.63
C ASP A 347 5.99 9.46 -13.05
N MET A 348 5.92 8.13 -13.15
CA MET A 348 7.06 7.31 -13.56
C MET A 348 7.58 7.66 -14.95
N ALA A 349 6.71 8.11 -15.87
CA ALA A 349 7.13 8.59 -17.19
C ALA A 349 8.08 9.81 -17.10
N SER A 350 7.74 10.82 -16.29
CA SER A 350 8.67 11.94 -16.03
C SER A 350 9.94 11.46 -15.36
N LEU A 351 9.85 10.58 -14.35
CA LEU A 351 11.03 10.07 -13.65
C LEU A 351 12.00 9.37 -14.61
N ILE A 352 11.50 8.48 -15.46
CA ILE A 352 12.31 7.75 -16.46
C ILE A 352 13.04 8.73 -17.37
N LEU A 353 12.35 9.77 -17.87
CA LEU A 353 12.98 10.82 -18.68
C LEU A 353 14.04 11.59 -17.89
N THR A 354 13.76 11.93 -16.64
CA THR A 354 14.70 12.63 -15.74
C THR A 354 15.95 11.79 -15.47
N LEU A 355 15.83 10.47 -15.37
CA LEU A 355 16.97 9.57 -15.14
C LEU A 355 17.73 9.16 -16.41
N GLY A 356 17.45 9.78 -17.57
CA GLY A 356 18.20 9.56 -18.81
C GLY A 356 17.51 8.65 -19.83
N GLY A 357 16.25 8.28 -19.59
CA GLY A 357 15.45 7.45 -20.49
C GLY A 357 15.30 6.00 -20.03
N PRO A 358 14.50 5.19 -20.76
CA PRO A 358 14.15 3.82 -20.36
C PRO A 358 15.37 2.93 -20.12
N GLU A 359 16.36 2.95 -20.99
CA GLU A 359 17.55 2.10 -20.88
C GLU A 359 18.34 2.40 -19.60
N THR A 360 18.68 3.68 -19.36
CA THR A 360 19.40 4.11 -18.16
C THR A 360 18.60 3.85 -16.89
N PHE A 361 17.27 4.05 -16.92
CA PHE A 361 16.40 3.72 -15.81
C PHE A 361 16.46 2.22 -15.46
N ILE A 362 16.37 1.34 -16.46
CA ILE A 362 16.42 -0.11 -16.26
C ILE A 362 17.80 -0.55 -15.75
N GLU A 363 18.88 -0.01 -16.28
CA GLU A 363 20.24 -0.29 -15.81
C GLU A 363 20.42 0.15 -14.36
N ARG A 364 19.96 1.35 -14.01
CA ARG A 364 20.05 1.91 -12.65
C ARG A 364 19.22 1.13 -11.64
N LEU A 365 17.98 0.77 -12.00
CA LEU A 365 17.12 -0.05 -11.15
C LEU A 365 17.72 -1.45 -10.95
N THR A 366 18.30 -2.03 -12.01
CA THR A 366 19.02 -3.31 -11.92
C THR A 366 20.25 -3.21 -11.04
N TYR A 367 20.99 -2.11 -11.10
CA TYR A 367 22.12 -1.84 -10.21
C TYR A 367 21.67 -1.78 -8.74
N LEU A 368 20.57 -1.07 -8.45
CA LEU A 368 19.99 -1.00 -7.11
C LEU A 368 19.67 -2.40 -6.54
N HIS A 369 19.11 -3.29 -7.36
CA HIS A 369 18.77 -4.65 -6.93
C HIS A 369 19.97 -5.60 -6.82
N SER A 370 20.97 -5.45 -7.69
CA SER A 370 22.07 -6.43 -7.82
C SER A 370 23.32 -6.07 -7.03
N TYR A 371 23.53 -4.79 -6.70
CA TYR A 371 24.65 -4.40 -5.86
C TYR A 371 24.39 -4.85 -4.41
N PRO A 372 25.27 -5.66 -3.80
CA PRO A 372 25.09 -6.15 -2.44
C PRO A 372 24.88 -5.00 -1.45
N ASP A 373 23.92 -5.16 -0.55
CA ASP A 373 23.69 -4.24 0.58
C ASP A 373 23.30 -2.80 0.20
N LEU A 374 23.05 -2.50 -1.08
CA LEU A 374 22.58 -1.19 -1.53
C LEU A 374 21.06 -1.00 -1.31
N LEU A 375 20.28 -2.06 -1.52
CA LEU A 375 18.84 -2.10 -1.28
C LEU A 375 18.50 -3.08 -0.14
N TYR A 376 17.73 -2.61 0.84
CA TYR A 376 17.20 -3.42 1.93
C TYR A 376 15.69 -3.65 1.75
N LEU A 377 15.29 -4.89 1.44
CA LEU A 377 13.88 -5.24 1.26
C LEU A 377 13.12 -5.41 2.59
N GLY A 378 13.81 -5.36 3.73
CA GLY A 378 13.18 -5.42 5.05
C GLY A 378 12.54 -4.10 5.50
N ASP A 379 12.39 -3.14 4.59
CA ASP A 379 11.71 -1.85 4.80
C ASP A 379 10.82 -1.50 3.58
N GLU A 380 9.72 -0.78 3.77
CA GLU A 380 8.62 -0.80 2.77
C GLU A 380 8.83 0.09 1.54
N GLN A 381 9.75 1.05 1.61
CA GLN A 381 10.16 1.90 0.49
C GLN A 381 10.77 1.05 -0.63
N ALA A 382 11.35 -0.11 -0.29
CA ALA A 382 11.94 -1.05 -1.24
C ALA A 382 10.91 -1.89 -2.01
N PHE A 383 9.64 -1.89 -1.61
CA PHE A 383 8.62 -2.72 -2.25
C PHE A 383 8.32 -2.29 -3.69
N LEU A 384 8.12 -0.98 -3.91
CA LEU A 384 7.76 -0.46 -5.23
C LEU A 384 8.87 -0.71 -6.27
N PRO A 385 10.17 -0.44 -6.01
CA PRO A 385 11.27 -0.71 -6.94
C PRO A 385 11.25 -2.11 -7.59
N VAL A 386 10.85 -3.16 -6.83
CA VAL A 386 10.73 -4.54 -7.34
C VAL A 386 9.87 -4.62 -8.61
N PHE A 387 8.86 -3.76 -8.72
CA PHE A 387 7.87 -3.79 -9.80
C PHE A 387 8.03 -2.64 -10.81
N GLN A 388 8.97 -1.72 -10.62
CA GLN A 388 9.07 -0.52 -11.47
C GLN A 388 9.54 -0.80 -12.91
N TYR A 389 10.07 -1.99 -13.19
CA TYR A 389 10.41 -2.38 -14.57
C TYR A 389 9.20 -2.36 -15.52
N HIS A 390 7.97 -2.46 -14.99
CA HIS A 390 6.74 -2.29 -15.78
C HIS A 390 6.68 -0.93 -16.49
N TYR A 391 7.13 0.14 -15.84
CA TYR A 391 7.14 1.49 -16.42
C TYR A 391 8.25 1.69 -17.45
N GLY A 392 9.34 0.94 -17.33
CA GLY A 392 10.42 0.91 -18.33
C GLY A 392 10.20 -0.07 -19.49
N GLY A 393 8.99 -0.65 -19.62
CA GLY A 393 8.66 -1.59 -20.69
C GLY A 393 9.34 -2.96 -20.57
N ARG A 394 9.75 -3.37 -19.37
CA ARG A 394 10.43 -4.65 -19.09
C ARG A 394 9.76 -5.42 -17.94
N PRO A 395 8.43 -5.66 -17.96
CA PRO A 395 7.71 -6.29 -16.83
C PRO A 395 8.26 -7.68 -16.44
N ALA A 396 8.85 -8.40 -17.40
CA ALA A 396 9.62 -9.63 -17.19
C ALA A 396 10.67 -9.52 -16.08
N LEU A 397 11.36 -8.39 -15.95
CA LEU A 397 12.37 -8.19 -14.92
C LEU A 397 11.75 -8.02 -13.53
N SER A 398 10.53 -7.48 -13.42
CA SER A 398 9.80 -7.48 -12.14
C SER A 398 9.45 -8.89 -11.69
N ALA A 399 9.06 -9.76 -12.62
CA ALA A 399 8.84 -11.18 -12.31
C ALA A 399 10.13 -11.84 -11.78
N VAL A 400 11.28 -11.58 -12.42
CA VAL A 400 12.58 -12.06 -11.93
C VAL A 400 12.88 -11.56 -10.52
N GLN A 401 12.69 -10.27 -10.23
CA GLN A 401 12.93 -9.74 -8.89
C GLN A 401 12.00 -10.36 -7.85
N ALA A 402 10.70 -10.46 -8.13
CA ALA A 402 9.75 -11.11 -7.22
C ALA A 402 10.12 -12.58 -6.94
N HIS A 403 10.43 -13.35 -7.99
CA HIS A 403 10.88 -14.75 -7.88
C HIS A 403 12.28 -14.91 -7.27
N THR A 404 13.06 -13.82 -7.14
CA THR A 404 14.33 -13.83 -6.41
C THR A 404 14.11 -13.52 -4.93
N TYR A 405 13.40 -12.44 -4.61
CA TYR A 405 13.24 -11.97 -3.23
C TYR A 405 12.32 -12.85 -2.39
N ILE A 406 11.16 -13.27 -2.93
CA ILE A 406 10.20 -14.06 -2.16
C ILE A 406 10.82 -15.36 -1.65
N PRO A 407 11.44 -16.22 -2.49
CA PRO A 407 12.01 -17.48 -2.01
C PRO A 407 13.26 -17.30 -1.13
N SER A 408 14.03 -16.23 -1.33
CA SER A 408 15.29 -16.00 -0.60
C SER A 408 15.09 -15.37 0.78
N GLN A 409 14.05 -14.54 0.96
CA GLN A 409 13.86 -13.75 2.18
C GLN A 409 12.60 -14.08 2.96
N PHE A 410 11.60 -14.72 2.33
CA PHE A 410 10.33 -15.04 2.98
C PHE A 410 10.17 -16.55 3.19
N ASN A 411 9.93 -16.96 4.44
CA ASN A 411 9.64 -18.33 4.78
C ASN A 411 8.81 -18.47 6.07
N ASN A 412 8.44 -19.71 6.39
CA ASN A 412 7.59 -20.03 7.53
C ASN A 412 8.38 -20.39 8.80
N THR A 413 9.68 -20.06 8.86
CA THR A 413 10.50 -20.22 10.06
C THR A 413 10.40 -18.98 10.95
N PHE A 414 10.98 -19.05 12.15
CA PHE A 414 10.95 -17.96 13.12
C PHE A 414 11.58 -16.65 12.59
N ASN A 415 12.67 -16.74 11.81
CA ASN A 415 13.32 -15.60 11.16
C ASN A 415 12.92 -15.50 9.69
N GLY A 416 11.65 -15.78 9.40
CA GLY A 416 11.13 -15.96 8.04
C GLY A 416 10.75 -14.70 7.29
N ILE A 417 11.11 -13.51 7.79
CA ILE A 417 10.88 -12.21 7.14
C ILE A 417 12.18 -11.39 7.20
N PRO A 418 12.44 -10.52 6.21
CA PRO A 418 13.72 -9.80 6.11
C PRO A 418 13.89 -8.63 7.08
N GLY A 419 12.80 -8.15 7.68
CA GLY A 419 12.78 -6.99 8.57
C GLY A 419 11.60 -7.01 9.52
N ASN A 420 11.22 -5.84 10.00
CA ASN A 420 10.04 -5.68 10.83
C ASN A 420 8.77 -6.09 10.04
N GLU A 421 7.78 -6.64 10.73
CA GLU A 421 6.53 -7.06 10.06
C GLU A 421 5.60 -5.88 9.74
N ASP A 422 5.82 -4.75 10.43
CA ASP A 422 5.16 -3.46 10.26
C ASP A 422 3.65 -3.53 10.02
N SER A 423 3.01 -4.32 10.88
CA SER A 423 1.55 -4.39 10.98
C SER A 423 0.87 -4.94 9.75
N GLY A 424 1.52 -5.90 9.10
CA GLY A 424 1.03 -6.59 7.92
C GLY A 424 1.76 -6.18 6.65
N ALA A 425 2.69 -5.23 6.68
CA ALA A 425 3.35 -4.73 5.48
C ALA A 425 4.15 -5.83 4.76
N MET A 426 5.04 -6.54 5.46
CA MET A 426 5.80 -7.67 4.90
C MET A 426 4.89 -8.83 4.46
N GLY A 427 3.86 -9.12 5.25
CA GLY A 427 2.90 -10.18 4.94
C GLY A 427 2.07 -9.87 3.68
N SER A 428 1.60 -8.63 3.56
CA SER A 428 0.83 -8.18 2.39
C SER A 428 1.72 -8.03 1.17
N PHE A 429 2.96 -7.58 1.31
CA PHE A 429 3.94 -7.53 0.23
C PHE A 429 4.12 -8.91 -0.41
N SER A 430 4.48 -9.89 0.42
CA SER A 430 4.69 -11.26 -0.04
C SER A 430 3.42 -11.87 -0.61
N SER A 431 2.26 -11.66 0.02
CA SER A 431 0.98 -12.17 -0.49
C SER A 431 0.63 -11.61 -1.87
N LEU A 432 0.71 -10.29 -2.05
CA LEU A 432 0.42 -9.62 -3.33
C LEU A 432 1.39 -10.10 -4.43
N ALA A 433 2.68 -10.11 -4.15
CA ALA A 433 3.70 -10.61 -5.08
C ALA A 433 3.42 -12.07 -5.50
N MET A 434 3.07 -12.93 -4.53
CA MET A 434 2.76 -14.34 -4.79
C MET A 434 1.45 -14.53 -5.56
N MET A 435 0.49 -13.62 -5.40
CA MET A 435 -0.75 -13.60 -6.16
C MET A 435 -0.56 -13.12 -7.62
N GLY A 436 0.63 -12.62 -7.98
CA GLY A 436 0.93 -12.14 -9.32
C GLY A 436 0.50 -10.70 -9.57
N LEU A 437 0.44 -9.86 -8.53
CA LEU A 437 0.07 -8.46 -8.69
C LEU A 437 0.80 -7.53 -7.72
N TRP A 438 0.99 -6.28 -8.11
CA TRP A 438 1.44 -5.21 -7.23
C TRP A 438 0.58 -3.95 -7.35
N PRO A 439 -0.05 -3.45 -6.27
CA PRO A 439 -0.85 -2.24 -6.31
C PRO A 439 0.02 -0.98 -6.33
N ILE A 440 -0.41 0.03 -7.09
CA ILE A 440 0.12 1.39 -6.98
C ILE A 440 -0.88 2.20 -6.17
N SER A 441 -0.57 2.44 -4.89
CA SER A 441 -1.58 2.71 -3.86
C SER A 441 -2.62 3.76 -4.23
N GLY A 442 -2.47 5.08 -4.19
CA GLY A 442 -3.57 6.02 -4.56
C GLY A 442 -3.99 6.05 -6.05
N GLN A 443 -4.07 4.92 -6.76
CA GLN A 443 -4.42 4.78 -8.18
C GLN A 443 -5.23 3.51 -8.48
N ASP A 444 -5.97 3.52 -9.58
CA ASP A 444 -6.67 2.33 -10.11
C ASP A 444 -5.75 1.44 -10.98
N VAL A 445 -4.61 1.02 -10.40
CA VAL A 445 -3.54 0.30 -11.11
C VAL A 445 -2.98 -0.84 -10.28
N TYR A 446 -2.95 -2.03 -10.88
CA TYR A 446 -2.25 -3.21 -10.39
C TYR A 446 -1.28 -3.72 -11.46
N LEU A 447 0.01 -3.73 -11.18
CA LEU A 447 1.04 -4.27 -12.07
C LEU A 447 0.97 -5.80 -12.08
N ILE A 448 1.09 -6.43 -13.26
CA ILE A 448 0.87 -7.87 -13.43
C ILE A 448 2.21 -8.62 -13.47
N THR A 449 2.39 -9.55 -12.53
CA THR A 449 3.45 -10.57 -12.59
C THR A 449 2.80 -11.96 -12.68
N PRO A 450 3.51 -13.00 -13.16
CA PRO A 450 2.97 -14.35 -13.06
C PRO A 450 2.82 -14.74 -11.57
N PRO A 451 1.65 -15.25 -11.15
CA PRO A 451 1.49 -15.77 -9.80
C PRO A 451 2.46 -16.92 -9.49
N PHE A 452 2.76 -17.12 -8.21
CA PHE A 452 3.51 -18.28 -7.70
C PHE A 452 2.66 -19.57 -7.67
N PHE A 453 1.44 -19.49 -8.18
CA PHE A 453 0.47 -20.57 -8.22
C PHE A 453 0.04 -20.82 -9.65
N LYS A 454 -0.42 -22.05 -9.92
CA LYS A 454 -1.07 -22.35 -11.20
C LYS A 454 -2.30 -21.46 -11.43
N GLU A 455 -3.04 -21.19 -10.37
CA GLU A 455 -4.22 -20.36 -10.40
C GLU A 455 -4.46 -19.70 -9.03
N VAL A 456 -4.91 -18.45 -9.06
CA VAL A 456 -5.37 -17.67 -7.91
C VAL A 456 -6.82 -17.26 -8.17
N ASN A 457 -7.73 -17.70 -7.29
CA ASN A 457 -9.14 -17.32 -7.34
C ASN A 457 -9.48 -16.43 -6.17
N ILE A 458 -10.07 -15.27 -6.45
CA ILE A 458 -10.48 -14.28 -5.45
C ILE A 458 -11.97 -14.01 -5.63
N THR A 459 -12.78 -14.32 -4.63
CA THR A 459 -14.20 -13.98 -4.66
C THR A 459 -14.45 -12.68 -3.93
N ASN A 460 -14.97 -11.64 -4.56
CA ASN A 460 -15.28 -10.41 -3.86
C ASN A 460 -16.46 -10.60 -2.89
N GLY A 461 -16.26 -10.29 -1.61
CA GLY A 461 -17.26 -10.48 -0.56
C GLY A 461 -18.52 -9.62 -0.67
N GLN A 462 -18.46 -8.50 -1.40
CA GLN A 462 -19.60 -7.60 -1.61
C GLN A 462 -20.40 -7.98 -2.86
N THR A 463 -19.74 -8.28 -3.97
CA THR A 463 -20.42 -8.58 -5.25
C THR A 463 -20.67 -10.08 -5.47
N GLY A 464 -19.98 -10.94 -4.73
CA GLY A 464 -20.00 -12.40 -4.92
C GLY A 464 -19.36 -12.87 -6.23
N LYS A 465 -18.71 -11.96 -6.98
CA LYS A 465 -18.04 -12.26 -8.23
C LYS A 465 -16.65 -12.82 -7.97
N THR A 466 -16.19 -13.72 -8.83
CA THR A 466 -14.86 -14.33 -8.72
C THR A 466 -13.97 -13.85 -9.85
N SER A 467 -12.78 -13.40 -9.47
CA SER A 467 -11.67 -13.09 -10.37
C SER A 467 -10.65 -14.21 -10.31
N THR A 468 -10.19 -14.64 -11.48
CA THR A 468 -9.26 -15.76 -11.64
C THR A 468 -8.04 -15.29 -12.41
N VAL A 469 -6.85 -15.39 -11.80
CA VAL A 469 -5.58 -15.24 -12.51
C VAL A 469 -4.97 -16.63 -12.68
N ARG A 470 -4.75 -17.05 -13.92
CA ARG A 470 -4.31 -18.41 -14.27
C ARG A 470 -3.03 -18.38 -15.07
N ASN A 471 -2.07 -19.20 -14.67
CA ASN A 471 -0.85 -19.48 -15.43
C ASN A 471 -1.04 -20.69 -16.36
N ILE A 472 -0.96 -20.46 -17.66
CA ILE A 472 -0.81 -21.49 -18.68
C ILE A 472 0.68 -21.81 -18.82
N ASN A 473 1.04 -23.09 -18.86
CA ASN A 473 2.43 -23.59 -18.76
C ASN A 473 3.10 -23.33 -17.39
N PHE A 474 2.30 -23.28 -16.32
CA PHE A 474 2.83 -23.23 -14.95
C PHE A 474 3.74 -24.42 -14.64
N ASP A 475 4.88 -24.15 -14.02
CA ASP A 475 5.75 -25.15 -13.43
C ASP A 475 6.14 -24.71 -12.00
N ALA A 476 6.26 -25.68 -11.10
CA ALA A 476 6.50 -25.41 -9.67
C ALA A 476 7.97 -25.05 -9.35
N GLU A 477 8.88 -25.28 -10.30
CA GLU A 477 10.29 -24.91 -10.18
C GLU A 477 10.54 -23.46 -10.65
N TYR A 478 9.51 -22.80 -11.20
CA TYR A 478 9.56 -21.47 -11.76
C TYR A 478 10.62 -21.31 -12.87
N GLU A 479 10.74 -22.32 -13.75
CA GLU A 479 11.53 -22.22 -14.98
C GLU A 479 10.83 -21.33 -16.03
N ASN A 480 9.50 -21.32 -16.06
CA ASN A 480 8.68 -20.44 -16.89
C ASN A 480 8.14 -19.27 -16.06
N VAL A 481 8.90 -18.18 -15.96
CA VAL A 481 8.52 -16.97 -15.21
C VAL A 481 8.25 -15.75 -16.09
N PHE A 482 8.27 -15.91 -17.42
CA PHE A 482 8.05 -14.82 -18.35
C PHE A 482 6.71 -14.97 -19.06
N ILE A 483 5.86 -13.96 -18.93
CA ILE A 483 4.57 -13.90 -19.65
C ILE A 483 4.87 -13.72 -21.14
N GLN A 484 4.38 -14.63 -21.96
CA GLN A 484 4.51 -14.66 -23.42
C GLN A 484 3.31 -14.01 -24.11
N SER A 485 2.13 -14.17 -23.52
CA SER A 485 0.88 -13.55 -23.94
C SER A 485 -0.14 -13.61 -22.81
N ALA A 486 -1.15 -12.75 -22.85
CA ALA A 486 -2.26 -12.79 -21.91
C ALA A 486 -3.62 -12.68 -22.63
N THR A 487 -4.65 -13.26 -22.02
CA THR A 487 -6.04 -13.00 -22.37
C THR A 487 -6.81 -12.51 -21.15
N LEU A 488 -7.72 -11.56 -21.36
CA LEU A 488 -8.68 -11.10 -20.36
C LEU A 488 -10.07 -11.46 -20.87
N ASP A 489 -10.77 -12.35 -20.17
CA ASP A 489 -12.06 -12.90 -20.55
C ASP A 489 -12.06 -13.47 -21.98
N GLY A 490 -10.95 -14.10 -22.37
CA GLY A 490 -10.75 -14.72 -23.68
C GLY A 490 -10.32 -13.76 -24.80
N ALA A 491 -10.31 -12.44 -24.57
CA ALA A 491 -9.80 -11.46 -25.52
C ALA A 491 -8.30 -11.22 -25.32
N PRO A 492 -7.49 -10.98 -26.38
CA PRO A 492 -6.08 -10.62 -26.24
C PRO A 492 -5.88 -9.41 -25.32
N TYR A 493 -4.93 -9.52 -24.39
CA TYR A 493 -4.60 -8.47 -23.42
C TYR A 493 -3.11 -8.18 -23.45
N HIS A 494 -2.75 -6.91 -23.66
CA HIS A 494 -1.36 -6.49 -23.87
C HIS A 494 -0.82 -5.58 -22.76
N LYS A 495 -1.69 -4.89 -22.02
CA LYS A 495 -1.28 -4.02 -20.91
C LYS A 495 -0.60 -4.83 -19.81
N ASN A 496 0.50 -4.31 -19.28
CA ASN A 496 1.24 -4.96 -18.20
C ASN A 496 0.67 -4.65 -16.80
N TRP A 497 -0.54 -4.11 -16.75
CA TRP A 497 -1.27 -3.73 -15.55
C TRP A 497 -2.77 -3.98 -15.74
N ILE A 498 -3.55 -4.01 -14.66
CA ILE A 498 -5.00 -4.17 -14.66
C ILE A 498 -5.65 -3.21 -13.65
N SER A 499 -6.93 -2.87 -13.83
CA SER A 499 -7.68 -2.04 -12.89
C SER A 499 -8.41 -2.85 -11.82
N HIS A 500 -8.84 -2.18 -10.75
CA HIS A 500 -9.62 -2.73 -9.65
C HIS A 500 -10.96 -3.32 -10.08
N SER A 501 -11.49 -2.85 -11.22
CA SER A 501 -12.72 -3.41 -11.80
C SER A 501 -12.65 -4.93 -12.00
N PHE A 502 -11.47 -5.47 -12.32
CA PHE A 502 -11.24 -6.91 -12.44
C PHE A 502 -11.55 -7.65 -11.13
N TYR A 503 -11.14 -7.12 -9.98
CA TYR A 503 -11.36 -7.73 -8.66
C TYR A 503 -12.77 -7.48 -8.11
N SER A 504 -13.41 -6.37 -8.47
CA SER A 504 -14.77 -6.05 -8.00
C SER A 504 -15.86 -6.73 -8.85
N GLN A 505 -15.65 -6.90 -10.16
CA GLN A 505 -16.65 -7.44 -11.09
C GLN A 505 -16.43 -8.90 -11.47
N GLY A 506 -15.27 -9.47 -11.11
CA GLY A 506 -14.85 -10.79 -11.57
C GLY A 506 -14.27 -10.76 -12.98
N GLY A 507 -13.72 -11.89 -13.41
CA GLY A 507 -13.10 -12.04 -14.72
C GLY A 507 -12.03 -13.13 -14.72
N VAL A 508 -11.52 -13.47 -15.89
CA VAL A 508 -10.45 -14.46 -16.04
C VAL A 508 -9.27 -13.84 -16.80
N LEU A 509 -8.13 -13.69 -16.12
CA LEU A 509 -6.87 -13.30 -16.71
C LEU A 509 -5.99 -14.56 -16.88
N GLU A 510 -5.78 -15.00 -18.12
CA GLU A 510 -4.89 -16.13 -18.41
C GLU A 510 -3.55 -15.62 -18.92
N LEU A 511 -2.47 -16.05 -18.28
CA LEU A 511 -1.09 -15.68 -18.58
C LEU A 511 -0.38 -16.92 -19.14
N THR A 512 0.04 -16.89 -20.41
CA THR A 512 0.84 -17.97 -20.99
C THR A 512 2.30 -17.74 -20.70
N LEU A 513 2.93 -18.66 -19.96
CA LEU A 513 4.30 -18.52 -19.49
C LEU A 513 5.31 -19.21 -20.41
N GLY A 514 6.57 -18.75 -20.34
CA GLY A 514 7.72 -19.31 -21.04
C GLY A 514 9.05 -18.99 -20.34
N ARG A 515 10.13 -19.59 -20.84
CA ARG A 515 11.48 -19.55 -20.23
C ARG A 515 12.30 -18.31 -20.53
N ASN A 516 11.94 -17.58 -21.58
CA ASN A 516 12.69 -16.41 -22.04
C ASN A 516 11.77 -15.19 -21.99
N GLU A 517 12.37 -14.02 -21.78
CA GLU A 517 11.66 -12.74 -21.90
C GLU A 517 10.98 -12.62 -23.29
N SER A 518 9.78 -12.03 -23.29
CA SER A 518 8.95 -11.88 -24.49
C SER A 518 8.68 -10.39 -24.77
N ALA A 519 7.95 -10.11 -25.85
CA ALA A 519 7.50 -8.76 -26.18
C ALA A 519 6.15 -8.38 -25.52
N TRP A 520 5.57 -9.22 -24.66
CA TRP A 520 4.31 -8.89 -23.98
C TRP A 520 4.50 -7.75 -22.98
N GLY A 521 3.61 -6.75 -23.02
CA GLY A 521 3.61 -5.68 -22.03
C GLY A 521 4.76 -4.68 -22.15
N THR A 522 5.43 -4.63 -23.30
CA THR A 522 6.60 -3.76 -23.55
C THR A 522 6.27 -2.53 -24.40
N GLY A 523 5.11 -2.49 -25.05
CA GLY A 523 4.70 -1.39 -25.91
C GLY A 523 4.33 -0.13 -25.12
N GLN A 524 4.51 1.05 -25.73
CA GLN A 524 4.22 2.34 -25.07
C GLN A 524 2.78 2.46 -24.54
N HIS A 525 1.80 1.85 -25.23
CA HIS A 525 0.40 1.82 -24.81
C HIS A 525 0.06 0.70 -23.81
N ASP A 526 1.01 -0.20 -23.55
CA ASP A 526 0.87 -1.29 -22.60
C ASP A 526 1.36 -0.89 -21.20
N LEU A 527 2.14 0.18 -21.10
CA LEU A 527 2.71 0.69 -19.86
C LEU A 527 1.62 1.19 -18.89
N PRO A 528 1.89 1.18 -17.58
CA PRO A 528 0.97 1.75 -16.61
C PRO A 528 0.87 3.27 -16.77
N PRO A 529 -0.27 3.87 -16.38
CA PRO A 529 -0.47 5.31 -16.49
C PRO A 529 0.56 6.11 -15.70
N SER A 530 0.82 7.34 -16.14
CA SER A 530 1.59 8.36 -15.42
C SER A 530 0.92 9.71 -15.61
N SER A 531 0.96 10.59 -14.61
CA SER A 531 0.28 11.89 -14.68
C SER A 531 0.72 12.72 -15.90
N SER A 532 2.00 12.70 -16.29
CA SER A 532 2.50 13.44 -17.46
C SER A 532 2.07 12.88 -18.83
N THR A 533 1.64 11.63 -18.89
CA THR A 533 1.25 10.96 -20.14
C THR A 533 -0.25 10.69 -20.25
N ASN A 534 -0.98 10.76 -19.13
CA ASN A 534 -2.42 10.55 -19.06
C ASN A 534 -3.28 11.69 -19.64
N GLY A 535 -2.68 12.81 -20.05
CA GLY A 535 -3.38 13.93 -20.70
C GLY A 535 -3.89 13.66 -22.13
N GLY A 536 -3.80 12.41 -22.62
CA GLY A 536 -4.07 12.04 -24.01
C GLY A 536 -5.43 11.41 -24.31
N THR A 537 -6.33 11.22 -23.33
CA THR A 537 -7.66 10.65 -23.59
C THR A 537 -8.74 11.39 -22.81
N SER A 538 -9.23 12.46 -23.43
CA SER A 538 -10.56 13.06 -23.20
C SER A 538 -11.64 12.28 -23.93
#